data_AF-A0A7C4SUT8-F1
#
_entry.id   AF-A0A7C4SUT8-F1
#
_cell.length_a   1.000
_cell.length_b   1.000
_cell.length_c   1.000
_cell.angle_alpha   90.00
_cell.angle_beta   90.00
_cell.angle_gamma   90.00
#
_symmetry.space_group_name_H-M   'P 1'
#
loop_
_entity.id
_entity.type
_entity.pdbx_description
1 polymer ?
#
loop_
_entity_poly.entity_id
_entity_poly.type
_entity_poly.pdbx_seq_one_letter_code
_entity_poly.pdbx_strand_id
1 'polypeptide(L)' 'MNRDVCNVSGDSFQPQDPSASEGGRERPNKLRRLFEYLKDLEEEGFTGYIKINYSQGSIGRVERFQEVLKE' A
#
# COMPACT_ATOMS: atom_id res chain seq x y z
N MET A 1 29.90 10.02 51.61
CA MET A 1 29.05 8.90 52.09
C MET A 1 27.61 9.40 52.17
N ASN A 2 26.74 8.89 51.27
CA ASN A 2 25.28 8.68 51.47
C ASN A 2 24.41 9.93 51.71
N ARG A 3 23.32 10.21 50.99
CA ARG A 3 22.32 9.35 50.33
C ARG A 3 21.60 10.16 49.25
N ASP A 4 21.48 9.58 48.06
CA ASP A 4 20.43 9.89 47.11
C ASP A 4 19.07 9.57 47.74
N VAL A 5 18.17 10.56 47.75
CA VAL A 5 16.75 10.36 48.05
C VAL A 5 15.98 10.83 46.82
N CYS A 6 15.79 9.92 45.86
CA CYS A 6 14.83 10.12 44.78
C CYS A 6 13.42 9.95 45.36
N ASN A 7 12.74 11.08 45.55
CA ASN A 7 11.34 11.12 45.97
C ASN A 7 10.46 10.74 44.78
N VAL A 8 9.96 9.51 44.74
CA VAL A 8 9.07 9.02 43.69
C VAL A 8 7.64 9.39 44.07
N SER A 9 7.24 10.63 43.77
CA SER A 9 5.81 10.99 43.81
C SER A 9 5.16 10.43 42.55
N GLY A 10 4.21 9.52 42.76
CA GLY A 10 3.51 8.81 41.70
C GLY A 10 2.80 9.76 40.76
N ASP A 11 3.08 9.58 39.47
CA ASP A 11 2.21 10.04 38.41
C ASP A 11 1.64 8.82 37.69
N SER A 12 0.35 8.92 37.40
CA SER A 12 -0.50 7.79 37.06
C SER A 12 -0.15 7.20 35.71
N PHE A 13 -0.35 5.90 35.62
CA PHE A 13 -0.35 5.09 34.40
C PHE A 13 -1.22 5.72 33.31
N GLN A 14 -0.60 6.11 32.20
CA GLN A 14 -1.26 6.07 30.89
C GLN A 14 -0.28 5.42 29.90
N PRO A 15 -0.51 4.16 29.48
CA PRO A 15 0.16 3.63 28.32
C PRO A 15 -0.23 4.52 27.14
N GLN A 16 0.77 5.07 26.45
CA GLN A 16 0.51 5.72 25.18
C GLN A 16 0.06 4.62 24.21
N ASP A 17 -1.24 4.51 24.02
CA ASP A 17 -1.83 3.65 23.01
C ASP A 17 -1.19 3.94 21.65
N PRO A 18 -0.90 2.91 20.84
CA PRO A 18 -0.37 3.09 19.49
C PRO A 18 -1.40 3.91 18.73
N SER A 19 -1.04 5.15 18.44
CA SER A 19 -1.86 6.12 17.73
C SER A 19 -2.69 5.41 16.68
N ALA A 20 -3.99 5.32 16.98
CA ALA A 20 -5.02 5.07 16.00
C ALA A 20 -4.77 6.06 14.87
N SER A 21 -4.13 5.59 13.79
CA SER A 21 -4.16 6.31 12.54
C SER A 21 -5.61 6.21 12.09
N GLU A 22 -6.33 7.29 12.35
CA GLU A 22 -7.68 7.57 11.90
C GLU A 22 -7.91 6.97 10.52
N GLY A 23 -9.07 6.33 10.34
CA GLY A 23 -9.51 5.69 9.10
C GLY A 23 -9.64 6.68 7.95
N GLY A 24 -8.53 7.20 7.45
CA GLY A 24 -8.39 7.64 6.08
C GLY A 24 -8.64 6.40 5.24
N ARG A 25 -9.78 6.35 4.56
CA ARG A 25 -9.97 5.40 3.47
C ARG A 25 -8.78 5.60 2.53
N GLU A 26 -7.73 4.79 2.66
CA GLU A 26 -6.67 4.74 1.69
C GLU A 26 -7.36 4.30 0.40
N ARG A 27 -7.75 5.28 -0.43
CA ARG A 27 -8.14 5.00 -1.80
C ARG A 27 -6.91 4.32 -2.37
N PRO A 28 -6.94 3.01 -2.66
CA PRO A 28 -5.72 2.33 -3.05
C PRO A 28 -5.22 3.06 -4.27
N ASN A 29 -3.99 3.54 -4.19
CA ASN A 29 -3.43 4.39 -5.21
C ASN A 29 -3.57 3.63 -6.53
N LYS A 30 -4.27 4.19 -7.53
CA LYS A 30 -4.57 3.48 -8.79
C LYS A 30 -3.28 2.94 -9.42
N LEU A 31 -2.17 3.64 -9.18
CA LEU A 31 -0.83 3.22 -9.54
C LEU A 31 -0.40 1.93 -8.84
N ARG A 32 -0.65 1.77 -7.54
CA ARG A 32 -0.33 0.55 -6.79
C ARG A 32 -1.09 -0.66 -7.34
N ARG A 33 -2.39 -0.49 -7.63
CA ARG A 33 -3.22 -1.52 -8.27
C ARG A 33 -2.71 -1.90 -9.65
N LEU A 34 -2.28 -0.91 -10.44
CA LEU A 34 -1.67 -1.17 -11.74
C LEU A 34 -0.37 -1.96 -11.58
N PHE A 35 0.47 -1.60 -10.61
CA PHE A 35 1.72 -2.33 -10.33
C PHE A 35 1.48 -3.78 -9.89
N GLU A 36 0.53 -4.01 -8.98
CA GLU A 36 0.12 -5.35 -8.57
C GLU A 36 -0.34 -6.17 -9.80
N TYR A 37 -1.20 -5.58 -10.63
CA TYR A 37 -1.66 -6.23 -11.86
C TYR A 37 -0.53 -6.56 -12.86
N LEU A 38 0.45 -5.67 -13.02
CA LEU A 38 1.60 -5.92 -13.91
C LEU A 38 2.49 -7.04 -13.38
N LYS A 39 2.64 -7.18 -12.06
CA LYS A 39 3.35 -8.30 -11.44
C LYS A 39 2.63 -9.62 -11.67
N ASP A 40 1.32 -9.65 -11.49
CA ASP A 40 0.53 -10.85 -11.74
C ASP A 40 0.69 -11.32 -13.20
N LEU A 41 0.71 -10.39 -14.16
CA LEU A 41 0.96 -10.72 -15.56
C LEU A 41 2.38 -11.24 -15.83
N GLU A 42 3.39 -10.72 -15.14
CA GLU A 42 4.76 -11.21 -15.22
C GLU A 42 4.85 -12.66 -14.68
N GLU A 43 4.23 -12.93 -13.53
CA GLU A 43 4.18 -14.27 -12.92
C GLU A 43 3.38 -15.28 -13.76
N GLU A 44 2.31 -14.84 -14.43
CA GLU A 44 1.53 -15.64 -15.37
C GLU A 44 2.26 -15.93 -16.70
N GLY A 45 3.44 -15.34 -16.93
CA GLY A 45 4.18 -15.47 -18.18
C GLY A 45 3.44 -14.84 -19.37
N PHE A 46 2.73 -13.73 -19.14
CA PHE A 46 1.93 -13.06 -20.16
C PHE A 46 2.78 -12.63 -21.36
N THR A 47 2.38 -13.06 -22.56
CA THR A 47 3.01 -12.70 -23.84
C THR A 47 2.04 -11.88 -24.70
N GLY A 48 2.28 -10.58 -24.77
CA GLY A 48 1.43 -9.68 -25.53
C GLY A 48 1.69 -8.23 -25.16
N TYR A 49 0.66 -7.39 -25.29
CA TYR A 49 0.73 -5.98 -24.90
C TYR A 49 -0.46 -5.56 -24.05
N ILE A 50 -0.23 -4.52 -23.26
CA ILE A 50 -1.23 -3.92 -22.37
C ILE A 50 -1.46 -2.49 -22.84
N LYS A 51 -2.73 -2.11 -23.00
CA LYS A 51 -3.13 -0.74 -23.32
C LYS A 51 -3.70 -0.09 -22.07
N ILE A 52 -3.08 1.02 -21.66
CA ILE A 52 -3.54 1.83 -20.53
C ILE A 52 -4.19 3.08 -21.09
N ASN A 53 -5.49 3.22 -20.86
CA ASN A 53 -6.27 4.38 -21.24
C ASN A 53 -6.34 5.35 -20.04
N TYR A 54 -5.93 6.59 -20.27
CA TYR A 54 -6.01 7.66 -19.30
C TYR A 54 -7.29 8.48 -19.52
N SER A 55 -7.93 8.92 -18.44
CA SER A 55 -9.08 9.84 -18.48
C SER A 55 -8.89 10.95 -17.45
N GLN A 56 -8.97 12.21 -17.91
CA GLN A 56 -8.83 13.41 -17.09
C GLN A 56 -7.57 13.39 -16.20
N GLY A 57 -6.43 12.93 -16.74
CA GLY A 57 -5.16 12.86 -16.00
C GLY A 57 -5.05 11.72 -14.98
N SER A 58 -6.02 10.81 -14.93
CA SER A 58 -5.97 9.61 -14.08
C SER A 58 -6.05 8.33 -14.90
N ILE A 59 -5.54 7.21 -14.34
CA ILE A 59 -5.70 5.89 -14.96
C ILE A 59 -7.21 5.57 -15.01
N GLY A 60 -7.70 5.31 -16.23
CA GLY A 60 -9.10 5.00 -16.51
C GLY A 60 -9.32 3.51 -16.69
N ARG A 61 -8.79 2.94 -17.78
CA ARG A 61 -9.01 1.53 -18.17
C ARG A 61 -7.70 0.87 -18.56
N VAL A 62 -7.50 -0.37 -18.11
CA VAL A 62 -6.39 -1.24 -18.51
C VAL A 62 -6.97 -2.38 -19.34
N GLU A 63 -6.42 -2.60 -20.53
CA GLU A 63 -6.84 -3.66 -21.46
C GLU A 63 -5.63 -4.55 -21.77
N ARG A 64 -5.76 -5.87 -21.68
CA ARG A 64 -4.70 -6.83 -22.05
C ARG A 64 -5.03 -7.52 -23.37
N PHE A 65 -4.02 -7.66 -24.22
CA PHE A 65 -4.13 -8.33 -25.51
C PHE A 65 -3.01 -9.37 -25.59
N GLN A 66 -3.41 -10.63 -25.46
CA GLN A 66 -2.48 -11.76 -25.58
C GLN A 66 -2.50 -12.27 -27.02
N GLU A 67 -1.33 -12.54 -27.57
CA GLU A 67 -1.23 -13.26 -28.83
C GLU A 67 -1.30 -14.76 -28.52
N VAL A 68 -2.37 -15.43 -28.96
CA VAL A 68 -2.45 -16.89 -28.90
C VAL A 68 -1.78 -17.42 -30.16
N LEU A 69 -0.58 -17.96 -30.02
CA LEU A 69 0.02 -18.78 -31.07
C LEU A 69 -0.87 -20.03 -31.21
N LYS A 70 -1.64 -20.10 -32.31
CA LYS A 70 -2.37 -21.32 -32.65
C LYS A 70 -1.34 -22.35 -33.13
N GLU A 71 -1.26 -23.48 -32.44
CA GLU A 71 -0.61 -24.70 -32.93
C GLU A 71 -1.36 -25.29 -34.13
#